data_AF-A0A7D4PP30-F1
#
_entry.id   AF-A0A7D4PP30-F1
#
_cell.length_a   1.000
_cell.length_b   1.000
_cell.length_c   1.000
_cell.angle_alpha   90.00
_cell.angle_beta   90.00
_cell.angle_gamma   90.00
#
_symmetry.space_group_name_H-M   'P 1'
#
loop_
_entity.id
_entity.type
_entity.pdbx_description
1 polymer ?
#
loop_
_entity_poly.entity_id
_entity_poly.type
_entity_poly.pdbx_seq_one_letter_code
_entity_poly.pdbx_strand_id
1 'polypeptide(L)'
;MSSDAPTNVPVPRTAVPLGIGDPVEKARAELKAALAAIETKANVPRRVGNAVDRGIVKARAFSQRNPAAAAVAVVVGAAAVGAAVWGLVRLYSR
;
A
#
# COMPACT_ATOMS: atom_id res chain seq x y z
N MET A 1 -43.92 -17.56 11.37
CA MET A 1 -42.60 -17.31 11.99
C MET A 1 -41.70 -16.77 10.91
N SER A 2 -41.43 -15.47 10.95
CA SER A 2 -40.59 -14.77 9.98
C SER A 2 -39.12 -15.04 10.29
N SER A 3 -38.41 -15.69 9.37
CA SER A 3 -36.96 -15.88 9.50
C SER A 3 -36.24 -14.64 8.98
N ASP A 4 -35.32 -14.15 9.81
CA ASP A 4 -34.41 -13.03 9.59
C ASP A 4 -33.82 -13.00 8.18
N ALA A 5 -34.11 -11.93 7.44
CA ALA A 5 -33.34 -11.59 6.26
C ALA A 5 -31.95 -11.12 6.72
N PRO A 6 -30.84 -11.62 6.15
CA PRO A 6 -29.51 -11.12 6.47
C PRO A 6 -29.48 -9.63 6.08
N THR A 7 -29.45 -8.76 7.08
CA THR A 7 -29.26 -7.33 6.88
C THR A 7 -27.88 -7.16 6.26
N ASN A 8 -27.86 -6.89 4.96
CA ASN A 8 -26.66 -6.83 4.15
C ASN A 8 -25.94 -5.50 4.43
N VAL A 9 -25.44 -5.36 5.66
CA VAL A 9 -24.66 -4.21 6.10
C VAL A 9 -23.30 -4.30 5.42
N PRO A 10 -22.88 -3.29 4.63
CA PRO A 10 -21.59 -3.31 3.96
C PRO A 10 -20.46 -3.42 4.99
N VAL A 11 -19.82 -4.59 5.06
CA VAL A 11 -18.68 -4.82 5.94
C VAL A 11 -17.36 -4.72 5.15
N PRO A 12 -16.29 -4.21 5.76
CA PRO A 12 -14.95 -4.23 5.15
C PRO A 12 -14.53 -5.65 4.78
N ARG A 13 -13.77 -5.78 3.69
CA ARG A 13 -13.29 -7.07 3.16
C ARG A 13 -12.41 -7.87 4.14
N THR A 14 -11.90 -7.19 5.16
CA THR A 14 -11.06 -7.72 6.23
C THR A 14 -11.85 -8.05 7.50
N ALA A 15 -13.18 -7.89 7.48
CA ALA A 15 -14.07 -8.15 8.59
C ALA A 15 -15.01 -9.32 8.27
N VAL A 16 -15.49 -9.98 9.32
CA VAL A 16 -16.41 -11.11 9.21
C VAL A 16 -17.85 -10.57 9.24
N PRO A 17 -18.71 -10.95 8.28
CA PRO A 17 -20.12 -10.56 8.31
C PRO A 17 -20.82 -11.03 9.60
N LEU A 18 -21.67 -10.17 10.16
CA LEU A 18 -22.50 -10.50 11.31
C LEU A 18 -23.68 -11.38 10.88
N GLY A 19 -24.15 -12.27 11.76
CA GLY A 19 -25.32 -13.11 11.52
C GLY A 19 -25.05 -14.48 10.87
N ILE A 20 -23.80 -14.89 10.69
CA ILE A 20 -23.48 -16.25 10.25
C ILE A 20 -23.72 -17.23 11.41
N GLY A 21 -24.77 -18.03 11.29
CA GLY A 21 -25.15 -19.04 12.30
C GLY A 21 -24.46 -20.39 12.13
N ASP A 22 -24.07 -20.76 10.90
CA ASP A 22 -23.34 -22.00 10.63
C ASP A 22 -21.86 -21.86 11.03
N PRO A 23 -21.34 -22.73 11.93
CA PRO A 23 -19.94 -22.68 12.33
C PRO A 23 -18.95 -22.88 11.17
N VAL A 24 -19.31 -23.68 10.16
CA VAL A 24 -18.41 -23.94 9.02
C VAL A 24 -18.32 -22.71 8.11
N GLU A 25 -19.47 -22.13 7.78
CA GLU A 25 -19.54 -20.88 7.02
C GLU A 25 -18.81 -19.74 7.73
N LYS A 26 -18.95 -19.64 9.07
CA LYS A 26 -18.26 -18.63 9.88
C LYS A 26 -16.75 -18.80 9.84
N ALA A 27 -16.24 -20.02 10.02
CA ALA A 27 -14.80 -20.29 9.95
C ALA A 27 -14.21 -19.96 8.57
N ARG A 28 -14.96 -20.23 7.49
CA ARG A 28 -14.56 -19.88 6.12
C ARG A 28 -14.53 -18.36 5.91
N ALA A 29 -15.49 -17.63 6.49
CA ALA A 29 -15.52 -16.17 6.46
C ALA A 29 -14.36 -15.54 7.26
N GLU A 30 -14.04 -16.09 8.44
CA GLU A 30 -12.90 -15.69 9.26
C GLU A 30 -11.56 -15.88 8.52
N LEU A 31 -11.35 -17.04 7.89
CA LEU A 31 -10.14 -17.29 7.10
C LEU A 31 -9.99 -16.31 5.93
N LYS A 32 -11.08 -16.05 5.20
CA LYS A 32 -11.09 -15.10 4.08
C LYS A 32 -10.79 -13.67 4.55
N ALA A 33 -11.40 -13.26 5.67
CA ALA A 33 -11.17 -11.95 6.26
C ALA A 33 -9.71 -11.79 6.73
N ALA A 34 -9.14 -12.82 7.36
CA ALA A 34 -7.75 -12.86 7.79
C ALA A 34 -6.78 -12.78 6.60
N LEU A 35 -7.02 -13.55 5.53
CA LEU A 35 -6.22 -13.49 4.30
C LEU A 35 -6.29 -12.12 3.64
N ALA A 36 -7.48 -11.52 3.54
CA ALA A 36 -7.63 -10.16 3.02
C ALA A 36 -6.91 -9.12 3.88
N ALA A 37 -6.90 -9.31 5.20
CA ALA A 37 -6.16 -8.47 6.13
C ALA A 37 -4.64 -8.62 5.93
N ILE A 38 -4.15 -9.85 5.74
CA ILE A 38 -2.75 -10.13 5.42
C ILE A 38 -2.40 -9.53 4.06
N GLU A 39 -3.21 -9.68 3.03
CA GLU A 39 -2.97 -9.07 1.72
C GLU A 39 -2.85 -7.56 1.85
N THR A 40 -3.78 -6.91 2.55
CA THR A 40 -3.72 -5.47 2.79
C THR A 40 -2.49 -5.07 3.62
N LYS A 41 -2.04 -5.93 4.53
CA LYS A 41 -0.90 -5.64 5.42
C LYS A 41 0.47 -5.90 4.77
N ALA A 42 0.60 -7.01 4.06
CA ALA A 42 1.81 -7.50 3.44
C ALA A 42 2.04 -6.95 2.03
N ASN A 43 1.06 -6.27 1.43
CA ASN A 43 1.22 -5.63 0.12
C ASN A 43 2.05 -4.34 0.21
N VAL A 44 3.33 -4.51 0.56
CA VAL A 44 4.37 -3.50 0.50
C VAL A 44 4.43 -2.83 -0.88
N PRO A 45 4.36 -3.56 -2.01
CA PRO A 45 4.34 -2.94 -3.33
C PRO A 45 3.24 -1.89 -3.49
N ARG A 46 2.00 -2.20 -3.08
CA ARG A 46 0.89 -1.24 -3.13
C ARG A 46 1.08 -0.04 -2.19
N ARG A 47 1.68 -0.25 -1.02
CA ARG A 47 2.01 0.84 -0.09
C ARG A 47 3.05 1.78 -0.68
N VAL A 48 4.08 1.21 -1.31
CA VAL A 48 5.11 1.96 -2.03
C VAL A 48 4.47 2.74 -3.18
N GLY A 49 3.63 2.10 -3.99
CA GLY A 49 2.87 2.77 -5.07
C GLY A 49 2.09 3.98 -4.57
N ASN A 50 1.28 3.80 -3.53
CA ASN A 50 0.53 4.92 -2.93
C ASN A 50 1.44 6.04 -2.38
N ALA A 51 2.62 5.70 -1.85
CA ALA A 51 3.58 6.69 -1.37
C ALA A 51 4.24 7.44 -2.53
N VAL A 52 4.55 6.74 -3.61
CA VAL A 52 5.07 7.31 -4.86
C VAL A 52 4.05 8.26 -5.46
N ASP A 53 2.78 7.86 -5.60
CA ASP A 53 1.72 8.71 -6.15
C ASP A 53 1.59 10.04 -5.39
N ARG A 54 1.57 9.96 -4.05
CA ARG A 54 1.58 11.15 -3.19
C ARG A 54 2.84 12.00 -3.38
N GLY A 55 3.99 11.35 -3.56
CA GLY A 55 5.27 12.00 -3.87
C GLY A 55 5.22 12.76 -5.19
N ILE A 56 4.70 12.16 -6.25
CA ILE A 56 4.56 12.76 -7.58
C ILE A 56 3.70 14.02 -7.52
N VAL A 57 2.55 13.97 -6.84
CA VAL A 57 1.66 15.14 -6.68
C VAL A 57 2.40 16.28 -5.98
N LYS A 58 3.13 15.99 -4.90
CA LYS A 58 3.92 17.00 -4.16
C LYS A 58 5.07 17.55 -5.00
N ALA A 59 5.80 16.69 -5.71
CA ALA A 59 6.92 17.08 -6.57
C ALA A 59 6.46 17.97 -7.72
N ARG A 60 5.30 17.67 -8.34
CA ARG A 60 4.70 18.51 -9.37
C ARG A 60 4.35 19.90 -8.82
N ALA A 61 3.71 19.96 -7.65
CA ALA A 61 3.39 21.25 -7.01
C ALA A 61 4.67 22.04 -6.64
N PHE A 62 5.72 21.36 -6.18
CA PHE A 62 7.00 21.99 -5.88
C PHE A 62 7.68 22.54 -7.14
N SER A 63 7.73 21.76 -8.22
CA SER A 63 8.31 22.16 -9.49
C SER A 63 7.60 23.36 -10.12
N GLN A 64 6.28 23.47 -9.94
CA GLN A 64 5.51 24.63 -10.42
C GLN A 64 5.82 25.90 -9.63
N ARG A 65 6.13 25.77 -8.32
CA ARG A 65 6.42 26.91 -7.44
C ARG A 65 7.86 27.41 -7.57
N ASN A 66 8.82 26.50 -7.74
CA ASN A 66 10.23 26.85 -7.87
C ASN A 66 10.94 25.87 -8.82
N PRO A 67 10.95 26.14 -10.14
CA PRO A 67 11.50 25.23 -11.13
C PRO A 67 13.02 25.07 -11.01
N ALA A 68 13.74 26.13 -10.62
CA ALA A 68 15.19 26.08 -10.45
C ALA A 68 15.58 25.15 -9.29
N ALA A 69 14.93 25.29 -8.13
CA ALA A 69 15.17 24.39 -7.00
C ALA A 69 14.78 22.93 -7.31
N ALA A 70 13.71 22.73 -8.09
CA ALA A 70 13.33 21.40 -8.55
C ALA A 70 14.39 20.76 -9.45
N ALA A 71 14.97 21.51 -10.39
CA ALA A 71 16.06 21.02 -11.23
C ALA A 71 17.28 20.60 -10.39
N VAL A 72 17.68 21.43 -9.43
CA VAL A 72 18.77 21.10 -8.49
C VAL A 72 18.46 19.83 -7.70
N ALA A 73 17.25 19.70 -7.17
CA ALA A 73 16.84 18.51 -6.42
C ALA A 73 16.90 17.23 -7.26
N VAL A 74 16.53 17.29 -8.55
CA VAL A 74 16.64 16.16 -9.47
C VAL A 74 18.09 15.76 -9.67
N VAL A 75 18.98 16.72 -9.95
CA VAL A 75 20.41 16.44 -10.17
C VAL A 75 21.05 15.82 -8.93
N VAL A 76 20.80 16.42 -7.75
CA VAL A 76 21.31 15.90 -6.47
C VAL A 76 20.76 14.51 -6.17
N GLY A 77 19.45 14.29 -6.39
CA GLY A 77 18.81 12.99 -6.20
C GLY A 77 19.39 11.91 -7.11
N ALA A 78 19.58 12.22 -8.39
CA ALA A 78 20.18 11.29 -9.35
C ALA A 78 21.62 10.94 -8.97
N ALA A 79 22.43 11.94 -8.59
CA ALA A 79 23.80 11.73 -8.12
C ALA A 79 23.85 10.85 -6.87
N ALA A 80 22.95 11.07 -5.91
CA ALA A 80 22.87 10.27 -4.68
C ALA A 80 22.52 8.80 -4.97
N VAL A 81 21.55 8.54 -5.87
CA VAL A 81 21.20 7.17 -6.27
C VAL A 81 22.37 6.50 -6.99
N GLY A 82 23.00 7.19 -7.93
CA GLY A 82 24.17 6.68 -8.65
C GLY A 82 25.32 6.34 -7.71
N ALA A 83 25.63 7.23 -6.76
CA ALA A 83 26.66 7.00 -5.75
C ALA A 83 26.32 5.82 -4.82
N ALA A 84 25.06 5.67 -4.41
CA ALA A 84 24.63 4.55 -3.58
C ALA A 84 24.79 3.21 -4.30
N VAL A 85 24.34 3.12 -5.56
CA VAL A 85 24.49 1.91 -6.37
C VAL A 85 25.97 1.61 -6.62
N TRP A 86 26.75 2.61 -7.04
CA TRP A 86 28.20 2.46 -7.22
C TRP A 86 28.89 1.98 -5.94
N GLY A 87 28.54 2.56 -4.78
CA GLY A 87 29.09 2.19 -3.49
C GLY A 87 28.79 0.75 -3.11
N LEU A 88 27.54 0.30 -3.31
CA LEU A 88 27.14 -1.09 -3.08
C LEU A 88 27.91 -2.07 -3.97
N VAL A 89 27.97 -1.80 -5.28
CA VAL A 89 28.72 -2.62 -6.24
C VAL A 89 30.19 -2.63 -5.86
N ARG A 90 30.76 -1.49 -5.48
CA ARG A 90 32.16 -1.37 -5.09
C ARG A 90 32.46 -2.16 -3.82
N LEU A 91 31.54 -2.18 -2.86
CA LEU A 91 31.68 -2.93 -1.61
C LEU A 91 31.62 -4.44 -1.85
N TYR A 92 30.76 -4.90 -2.77
CA TYR A 92 30.62 -6.32 -3.12
C TYR A 92 31.73 -6.84 -4.03
N SER A 93 32.39 -5.96 -4.79
CA SER A 93 33.47 -6.31 -5.75
C SER A 93 34.88 -6.13 -5.19
N ARG A 94 35.03 -5.90 -3.88
CA ARG A 94 36.31 -5.93 -3.16
C ARG A 94 36.33 -7.09 -2.19
#